data_AF-A0A2E3FA52-F1
#
_entry.id   AF-A0A2E3FA52-F1
#
_cell.length_a   1.000
_cell.length_b   1.000
_cell.length_c   1.000
_cell.angle_alpha   90.00
_cell.angle_beta   90.00
_cell.angle_gamma   90.00
#
_symmetry.space_group_name_H-M   'P 1'
#
loop_
_entity.id
_entity.type
_entity.pdbx_description
1 polymer ?
#
loop_
_entity_poly.entity_id
_entity_poly.type
_entity_poly.pdbx_seq_one_letter_code
_entity_poly.pdbx_strand_id
1 'polypeptide(L)'
;MSFPEADKPSDKETDTQKHIKRLIKRIECFCSEKSWSEGYFSKVSAGDVGVVERLRTTGKVTGAKMVQIEKYLDCATAQSLSSPDN
;
A
#
# COMPACT_ATOMS: atom_id res chain seq x y z
N MET A 1 -16.60 -29.17 -35.04
CA MET A 1 -16.07 -27.80 -35.01
C MET A 1 -15.83 -27.46 -33.54
N SER A 2 -14.59 -27.46 -33.09
CA SER A 2 -14.24 -27.22 -31.68
C SER A 2 -13.98 -25.73 -31.46
N PHE A 3 -14.80 -25.09 -30.64
CA PHE A 3 -14.50 -23.80 -30.03
C PHE A 3 -13.74 -24.08 -28.73
N PRO A 4 -12.48 -23.64 -28.55
CA PRO A 4 -11.87 -23.68 -27.24
C PRO A 4 -12.51 -22.62 -26.33
N GLU A 5 -12.75 -23.07 -25.10
CA GLU A 5 -13.52 -22.48 -24.02
C GLU A 5 -13.04 -21.09 -23.59
N ALA A 6 -14.00 -20.31 -23.10
CA ALA A 6 -13.81 -19.03 -22.46
C ALA A 6 -12.69 -19.09 -21.42
N ASP A 7 -11.68 -18.25 -21.61
CA ASP A 7 -10.65 -17.89 -20.65
C ASP A 7 -11.36 -17.42 -19.37
N LYS A 8 -11.50 -18.33 -18.39
CA LYS A 8 -11.96 -17.99 -17.05
C LYS A 8 -10.92 -17.03 -16.48
N PRO A 9 -11.26 -15.77 -16.14
CA PRO A 9 -10.37 -14.98 -15.30
C PRO A 9 -10.25 -15.75 -13.99
N SER A 10 -9.09 -16.38 -13.80
CA SER A 10 -8.78 -17.16 -12.61
C SER A 10 -8.85 -16.20 -11.44
N ASP A 11 -9.93 -16.32 -10.67
CA ASP A 11 -10.23 -15.58 -9.45
C ASP A 11 -9.23 -16.00 -8.35
N LYS A 12 -7.96 -15.73 -8.59
CA LYS A 12 -6.97 -15.55 -7.54
C LYS A 12 -7.10 -14.09 -7.19
N GLU A 13 -7.83 -13.79 -6.11
CA GLU A 13 -7.46 -12.63 -5.31
C GLU A 13 -5.96 -12.80 -5.04
N THR A 14 -5.16 -12.13 -5.87
CA THR A 14 -3.74 -12.38 -5.98
C THR A 14 -3.14 -12.04 -4.62
N ASP A 15 -2.16 -12.80 -4.15
CA ASP A 15 -1.48 -12.50 -2.89
C ASP A 15 -1.12 -11.00 -2.77
N THR A 16 -0.79 -10.39 -3.91
CA THR A 16 -0.64 -8.96 -4.15
C THR A 16 -1.82 -8.08 -3.70
N GLN A 17 -3.07 -8.43 -4.00
CA GLN A 17 -4.27 -7.68 -3.57
C GLN A 17 -4.45 -7.71 -2.05
N LYS A 18 -4.22 -8.88 -1.42
CA LYS A 18 -4.25 -8.99 0.05
C LYS A 18 -3.11 -8.21 0.70
N HIS A 19 -1.94 -8.21 0.08
CA HIS A 19 -0.80 -7.42 0.51
C HIS A 19 -1.13 -5.92 0.43
N ILE A 20 -1.64 -5.46 -0.70
CA ILE A 20 -2.05 -4.07 -0.93
C ILE A 20 -3.08 -3.62 0.11
N LYS A 21 -4.13 -4.41 0.37
CA LYS A 21 -5.13 -4.10 1.42
C LYS A 21 -4.49 -3.94 2.80
N ARG A 22 -3.56 -4.82 3.18
CA ARG A 22 -2.81 -4.70 4.44
C ARG A 22 -1.96 -3.43 4.50
N LEU A 23 -1.31 -3.11 3.39
CA LEU A 23 -0.43 -1.95 3.26
C LEU A 23 -1.23 -0.65 3.39
N ILE A 24 -2.35 -0.52 2.69
CA ILE A 24 -3.28 0.61 2.80
C ILE A 24 -3.75 0.77 4.25
N LYS A 25 -4.15 -0.31 4.91
CA LYS A 25 -4.60 -0.25 6.31
C LYS A 25 -3.51 0.25 7.27
N ARG A 26 -2.24 -0.11 7.04
CA ARG A 26 -1.10 0.43 7.81
C ARG A 26 -0.90 1.93 7.53
N ILE A 27 -1.05 2.36 6.28
CA ILE A 27 -0.98 3.78 5.91
C ILE A 27 -2.09 4.57 6.59
N GLU A 28 -3.34 4.09 6.54
CA GLU A 28 -4.48 4.74 7.19
C GLU A 28 -4.28 4.87 8.70
N CYS A 29 -3.79 3.82 9.35
CA CYS A 29 -3.45 3.85 10.78
C CYS A 29 -2.37 4.90 11.08
N PHE A 30 -1.28 4.88 10.30
CA PHE A 30 -0.19 5.83 10.46
C PHE A 30 -0.61 7.29 10.21
N CYS A 31 -1.40 7.52 9.16
CA CYS A 31 -1.99 8.82 8.86
C CYS A 31 -2.89 9.30 9.99
N SER A 32 -3.69 8.41 10.58
CA SER A 32 -4.52 8.74 11.75
C SER A 32 -3.65 9.12 12.95
N GLU A 33 -2.64 8.32 13.28
CA GLU A 33 -1.73 8.57 14.41
C GLU A 33 -0.94 9.87 14.25
N LYS A 34 -0.50 10.19 13.04
CA LYS A 34 0.26 11.42 12.73
C LYS A 34 -0.64 12.61 12.39
N SER A 35 -1.96 12.44 12.33
CA SER A 35 -2.89 13.45 11.78
C SER A 35 -2.48 13.95 10.39
N TRP A 36 -2.06 13.03 9.52
CA TRP A 36 -1.65 13.31 8.14
C TRP A 36 -2.73 12.92 7.15
N SER A 37 -2.81 13.64 6.03
CA SER A 37 -3.63 13.22 4.89
C SER A 37 -2.90 12.17 4.06
N GLU A 38 -3.65 11.21 3.47
CA GLU A 38 -3.09 10.18 2.59
C GLU A 38 -2.23 10.78 1.46
N GLY A 39 -2.67 11.90 0.86
CA GLY A 39 -1.90 12.59 -0.18
C GLY A 39 -0.58 13.17 0.31
N TYR A 40 -0.54 13.67 1.56
CA TYR A 40 0.69 14.16 2.17
C TYR A 40 1.66 13.00 2.45
N PHE A 41 1.16 11.92 3.06
CA PHE A 41 1.95 10.71 3.27
C PHE A 41 2.51 10.15 1.96
N SER A 42 1.68 10.09 0.91
CA SER A 42 2.06 9.57 -0.40
C SER A 42 3.17 10.42 -1.06
N LYS A 43 3.09 11.75 -0.87
CA LYS A 43 4.14 12.69 -1.29
C LYS A 43 5.44 12.51 -0.50
N VAL A 44 5.37 12.29 0.82
CA VAL A 44 6.56 12.18 1.67
C VAL A 44 7.25 10.81 1.51
N SER A 45 6.48 9.73 1.45
CA SER A 45 7.01 8.36 1.36
C SER A 45 7.53 8.04 -0.04
N ALA A 46 6.76 8.38 -1.08
CA ALA A 46 7.00 7.93 -2.45
C ALA A 46 7.18 9.09 -3.44
N GLY A 47 7.08 10.34 -3.01
CA GLY A 47 7.16 11.50 -3.90
C GLY A 47 5.94 11.70 -4.80
N ASP A 48 4.84 10.99 -4.55
CA ASP A 48 3.70 10.93 -5.46
C ASP A 48 2.39 10.94 -4.68
N VAL A 49 1.62 12.02 -4.79
CA VAL A 49 0.39 12.27 -4.00
C VAL A 49 -0.71 11.22 -4.27
N GLY A 50 -0.71 10.60 -5.45
CA GLY A 50 -1.75 9.66 -5.88
C GLY A 50 -1.33 8.20 -5.84
N VAL A 51 -0.16 7.85 -5.28
CA VAL A 51 0.32 6.45 -5.33
C VAL A 51 -0.55 5.55 -4.48
N VAL A 52 -1.00 6.00 -3.31
CA VAL A 52 -1.87 5.22 -2.41
C VAL A 52 -3.27 5.07 -2.99
N GLU A 53 -3.80 6.13 -3.59
CA GLU A 53 -5.08 6.07 -4.32
C GLU A 53 -5.01 5.12 -5.51
N ARG A 54 -3.93 5.18 -6.32
CA ARG A 54 -3.71 4.23 -7.44
C ARG A 54 -3.49 2.80 -6.95
N LEU A 55 -2.80 2.63 -5.83
CA LEU A 55 -2.62 1.33 -5.17
C LEU A 55 -3.99 0.75 -4.79
N ARG A 56 -4.88 1.55 -4.21
CA ARG A 56 -6.23 1.16 -3.79
C ARG A 56 -7.16 0.87 -4.97
N THR A 57 -7.15 1.75 -5.98
CA THR A 57 -8.12 1.71 -7.08
C THR A 57 -7.71 0.75 -8.19
N THR A 58 -6.43 0.74 -8.57
CA THR A 58 -5.93 -0.05 -9.70
C THR A 58 -5.19 -1.31 -9.24
N GLY A 59 -4.65 -1.32 -8.02
CA GLY A 59 -3.80 -2.41 -7.54
C GLY A 59 -2.50 -2.58 -8.33
N LYS A 60 -2.18 -1.62 -9.21
CA LYS A 60 -1.01 -1.62 -10.09
C LYS A 60 -0.14 -0.41 -9.76
N VAL A 61 0.85 -0.61 -8.91
CA VAL A 61 1.95 0.34 -8.72
C VAL A 61 3.27 -0.34 -9.05
N THR A 62 4.28 0.46 -9.37
CA THR A 62 5.65 -0.04 -9.51
C THR A 62 6.12 -0.60 -8.16
N GLY A 63 6.71 -1.80 -8.15
CA GLY A 63 7.23 -2.42 -6.92
C GLY A 63 8.20 -1.51 -6.14
N ALA A 64 8.97 -0.67 -6.84
CA ALA A 64 9.83 0.35 -6.23
C ALA A 64 9.06 1.32 -5.30
N LYS A 65 7.86 1.76 -5.70
CA LYS A 65 7.02 2.65 -4.89
C LYS A 65 6.45 1.94 -3.67
N MET A 66 6.05 0.68 -3.83
CA MET A 66 5.56 -0.16 -2.73
C MET A 66 6.66 -0.34 -1.67
N VAL A 67 7.88 -0.69 -2.09
CA VAL A 67 9.05 -0.82 -1.21
C VAL A 67 9.38 0.49 -0.50
N GLN A 68 9.28 1.64 -1.18
CA GLN A 68 9.50 2.95 -0.53
C GLN A 68 8.47 3.21 0.59
N ILE A 69 7.20 2.92 0.34
CA ILE A 69 6.13 3.09 1.33
C ILE A 69 6.34 2.14 2.52
N GLU A 70 6.67 0.87 2.28
CA GLU A 70 6.96 -0.10 3.35
C GLU A 70 8.15 0.33 4.18
N LYS A 71 9.26 0.74 3.53
CA LYS A 71 10.46 1.21 4.24
C LYS A 71 10.17 2.45 5.07
N TYR A 72 9.33 3.35 4.57
CA TYR A 72 8.91 4.53 5.32
C TYR A 72 8.07 4.15 6.55
N LEU A 73 7.07 3.27 6.38
CA LEU A 73 6.24 2.78 7.48
C LEU A 73 7.06 2.02 8.52
N ASP A 74 7.99 1.19 8.10
CA ASP A 74 8.86 0.42 8.99
C ASP A 74 9.78 1.34 9.80
N CYS A 75 10.41 2.32 9.14
CA CYS A 75 11.23 3.33 9.80
C CYS A 75 10.44 4.19 10.79
N ALA A 76 9.23 4.60 10.41
CA ALA A 76 8.37 5.41 11.26
C ALA A 76 7.80 4.60 12.44
N THR A 77 7.49 3.32 12.23
CA THR A 77 7.10 2.37 13.29
C THR A 77 8.27 2.12 14.25
N ALA A 78 9.48 1.92 13.73
CA ALA A 78 10.70 1.75 14.52
C ALA A 78 11.00 3.00 15.37
N GLN A 79 10.75 4.21 14.85
CA GLN A 79 10.79 5.46 15.63
C GLN A 79 9.72 5.51 16.74
N SER A 80 8.52 5.00 16.48
CA SER A 80 7.46 4.92 17.50
C SER A 80 7.84 3.95 18.62
N LEU A 81 8.40 2.77 18.29
CA LEU A 81 8.88 1.80 19.28
C LEU A 81 10.15 2.25 20.02
N SER A 82 10.85 3.27 19.53
CA SER A 82 11.97 3.90 20.24
C SER A 82 11.55 5.12 21.06
N SER A 83 10.25 5.35 21.23
CA SER A 83 9.75 6.15 22.34
C SER A 83 9.73 5.26 23.58
N PRO A 84 10.66 5.41 24.55
CA PRO A 84 10.49 4.76 25.84
C PRO A 84 9.23 5.32 26.49
N ASP A 85 8.44 4.42 27.06
CA ASP A 85 7.40 4.66 28.06
C ASP A 85 7.76 5.86 28.95
N ASN A 86 6.89 6.87 28.99
CA ASN A 86 6.90 7.90 30.04
C ASN A 86 5.50 8.02 30.62
#